data_AF-A0A1F6UMA0-F1
#
_entry.id   AF-A0A1F6UMA0-F1
#
_cell.length_a   1.000
_cell.length_b   1.000
_cell.length_c   1.000
_cell.angle_alpha   90.00
_cell.angle_beta   90.00
_cell.angle_gamma   90.00
#
_symmetry.space_group_name_H-M   'P 1'
#
loop_
_entity.id
_entity.type
_entity.pdbx_description
1 polymer ?
#
loop_
_entity_poly.entity_id
_entity_poly.type
_entity_poly.pdbx_seq_one_letter_code
_entity_poly.pdbx_strand_id
1 'polypeptide(L)'
;MAKARSSGRRQEILETLARMLEEQQGEHITTAGLAKAVGVSEAALYRHFPSKAKMFEALIEFIEETVFTRITRIIEEEPEVAARLQQIIFLILGFADKNPGMARLMQGDVLVGETARLRARIAQLFERIETQLRQVLRDSELRNALRQP
;
A
#
# COMPACT_ATOMS: atom_id res chain seq x y z
N MET A 1 -23.57 20.79 7.07
CA MET A 1 -22.12 21.03 6.84
C MET A 1 -21.23 20.07 7.65
N ALA A 2 -21.41 18.74 7.55
CA ALA A 2 -20.68 17.76 8.38
C ALA A 2 -19.73 16.81 7.60
N LYS A 3 -19.65 16.94 6.27
CA LYS A 3 -18.97 15.96 5.40
C LYS A 3 -17.46 16.20 5.22
N ALA A 4 -16.97 17.41 5.52
CA ALA A 4 -15.57 17.79 5.29
C ALA A 4 -14.61 17.51 6.49
N ARG A 5 -15.12 17.41 7.72
CA ARG A 5 -14.29 17.09 8.91
C ARG A 5 -14.00 15.59 9.08
N SER A 6 -14.87 14.74 8.54
CA SER A 6 -14.79 13.28 8.66
C SER A 6 -13.60 12.68 7.88
N SER A 7 -13.31 13.20 6.68
CA SER A 7 -12.19 12.71 5.87
C SER A 7 -10.85 13.03 6.51
N GLY A 8 -10.68 14.24 7.05
CA GLY A 8 -9.43 14.67 7.71
C GLY A 8 -9.08 13.78 8.91
N ARG A 9 -10.06 13.45 9.77
CA ARG A 9 -9.80 12.58 10.92
C ARG A 9 -9.46 11.15 10.52
N ARG A 10 -10.13 10.60 9.50
CA ARG A 10 -9.81 9.26 8.98
C ARG A 10 -8.38 9.21 8.44
N GLN A 11 -7.97 10.26 7.73
CA GLN A 11 -6.63 10.40 7.18
C GLN A 11 -5.57 10.53 8.30
N GLU A 12 -5.80 11.39 9.28
CA GLU A 12 -4.92 11.59 10.44
C GLU A 12 -4.66 10.28 11.21
N ILE A 13 -5.69 9.43 11.33
CA ILE A 13 -5.57 8.09 11.93
C ILE A 13 -4.65 7.20 11.10
N LEU A 14 -4.79 7.18 9.77
CA LEU A 14 -3.97 6.35 8.88
C LEU A 14 -2.51 6.82 8.83
N GLU A 15 -2.28 8.13 8.82
CA GLU A 15 -0.94 8.73 8.89
C GLU A 15 -0.28 8.39 10.23
N THR A 16 -1.02 8.48 11.33
CA THR A 16 -0.50 8.10 12.64
C THR A 16 -0.20 6.60 12.71
N LEU A 17 -1.08 5.76 12.16
CA LEU A 17 -0.83 4.31 12.08
C LEU A 17 0.44 4.01 11.26
N ALA A 18 0.61 4.64 10.10
CA ALA A 18 1.80 4.47 9.27
C ALA A 18 3.07 4.88 10.03
N ARG A 19 3.06 6.01 10.74
CA ARG A 19 4.18 6.45 11.58
C ARG A 19 4.49 5.45 12.71
N MET A 20 3.48 4.96 13.41
CA MET A 20 3.69 3.99 14.50
C MET A 20 4.29 2.66 13.98
N LEU A 21 3.90 2.24 12.76
CA LEU A 21 4.47 1.05 12.13
C LEU A 21 5.98 1.21 11.82
N GLU A 22 6.43 2.42 11.54
CA GLU A 22 7.85 2.75 11.37
C GLU A 22 8.60 2.73 12.72
N GLU A 23 8.04 3.37 13.75
CA GLU A 23 8.70 3.57 15.05
C GLU A 23 8.81 2.28 15.89
N GLN A 24 7.79 1.43 15.89
CA GLN A 24 7.69 0.29 16.83
C GLN A 24 8.21 -1.02 16.24
N GLN A 25 9.52 -1.12 15.97
CA GLN A 25 10.12 -2.36 15.46
C GLN A 25 9.98 -3.51 16.49
N GLY A 26 9.20 -4.53 16.15
CA GLY A 26 8.97 -5.72 16.99
C GLY A 26 7.76 -5.67 17.94
N GLU A 27 7.09 -4.54 18.11
CA GLU A 27 5.88 -4.45 18.94
C GLU A 27 4.59 -4.39 18.11
N HIS A 28 3.52 -4.99 18.64
CA HIS A 28 2.20 -4.92 18.02
C HIS A 28 1.54 -3.56 18.31
N ILE A 29 1.03 -2.92 17.25
CA ILE A 29 0.22 -1.69 17.39
C ILE A 29 -1.06 -2.00 18.18
N THR A 30 -1.35 -1.25 19.23
CA THR A 30 -2.62 -1.37 19.98
C THR A 30 -3.58 -0.26 19.61
N THR A 31 -4.89 -0.50 19.67
CA THR A 31 -5.90 0.55 19.42
C THR A 31 -5.85 1.64 20.48
N ALA A 32 -5.54 1.29 21.73
CA ALA A 32 -5.27 2.22 22.82
C ALA A 32 -4.08 3.14 22.50
N GLY A 33 -2.96 2.56 22.07
CA GLY A 33 -1.77 3.30 21.66
C GLY A 33 -2.05 4.23 20.49
N LEU A 34 -2.75 3.73 19.47
CA LEU A 34 -3.14 4.53 18.31
C LEU A 34 -4.07 5.68 18.68
N ALA A 35 -5.11 5.43 19.48
CA ALA A 35 -6.03 6.46 19.94
C ALA A 35 -5.31 7.56 20.72
N LYS A 36 -4.38 7.17 21.61
CA LYS A 36 -3.53 8.10 22.37
C LYS A 36 -2.64 8.93 21.43
N ALA A 37 -2.00 8.29 20.44
CA ALA A 37 -1.13 8.97 19.48
C ALA A 37 -1.87 9.97 18.58
N VAL A 38 -3.14 9.67 18.26
CA VAL A 38 -4.05 10.57 17.51
C VAL A 38 -4.68 11.65 18.42
N GLY A 39 -4.63 11.49 19.74
CA GLY A 39 -5.25 12.42 20.69
C GLY A 39 -6.78 12.27 20.80
N VAL A 40 -7.30 11.05 20.67
CA VAL A 40 -8.73 10.72 20.79
C VAL A 40 -8.96 9.57 21.76
N SER A 41 -10.22 9.36 22.18
CA SER A 41 -10.58 8.14 22.90
C SER A 41 -10.67 6.93 21.95
N GLU A 42 -10.47 5.72 22.46
CA GLU A 42 -10.66 4.50 21.65
C GLU A 42 -12.08 4.40 21.09
N ALA A 43 -13.09 4.77 21.87
CA ALA A 43 -14.48 4.84 21.39
C ALA A 43 -14.64 5.82 20.21
N ALA A 44 -13.89 6.93 20.20
CA ALA A 44 -13.88 7.87 19.08
C ALA A 44 -13.16 7.31 17.86
N LEU A 45 -12.06 6.59 18.06
CA LEU A 45 -11.33 5.88 17.02
C LEU A 45 -12.26 4.87 16.30
N TYR A 46 -13.04 4.10 17.07
CA TYR A 46 -13.98 3.10 16.52
C TYR A 46 -15.13 3.69 15.70
N ARG A 47 -15.48 4.98 15.88
CA ARG A 47 -16.46 5.67 15.02
C ARG A 47 -15.94 5.90 13.59
N HIS A 48 -14.62 6.01 13.41
CA HIS A 48 -14.00 6.19 12.09
C HIS A 48 -13.62 4.85 11.46
N PHE A 49 -13.17 3.90 12.27
CA PHE A 49 -12.82 2.55 11.84
C PHE A 49 -13.42 1.53 12.79
N PRO A 50 -14.42 0.74 12.37
CA PRO A 50 -15.15 -0.14 13.28
C PRO A 50 -14.31 -1.30 13.83
N SER A 51 -13.11 -1.52 13.30
CA SER A 51 -12.14 -2.47 13.85
C SER A 51 -10.71 -2.07 13.49
N LYS A 52 -9.73 -2.60 14.24
CA LYS A 52 -8.30 -2.50 13.91
C LYS A 52 -8.00 -3.04 12.50
N ALA A 53 -8.59 -4.18 12.14
CA ALA A 53 -8.47 -4.75 10.80
C ALA A 53 -8.91 -3.78 9.70
N LYS A 54 -9.97 -2.99 9.92
CA LYS A 54 -10.43 -1.98 8.95
C LYS A 54 -9.47 -0.81 8.77
N MET A 55 -8.63 -0.51 9.77
CA MET A 55 -7.57 0.50 9.65
C MET A 55 -6.46 -0.03 8.75
N PHE A 56 -6.00 -1.27 8.97
CA PHE A 56 -5.03 -1.93 8.09
C PHE A 56 -5.56 -2.10 6.68
N GLU A 57 -6.82 -2.53 6.51
CA GLU A 57 -7.43 -2.65 5.19
C GLU A 57 -7.41 -1.34 4.40
N ALA A 58 -7.67 -0.22 5.06
CA ALA A 58 -7.64 1.10 4.43
C ALA A 58 -6.21 1.56 4.11
N LEU A 59 -5.22 1.21 4.95
CA LEU A 59 -3.82 1.50 4.66
C LEU A 59 -3.31 0.67 3.47
N ILE A 60 -3.71 -0.61 3.38
CA ILE A 60 -3.42 -1.47 2.22
C ILE A 60 -4.07 -0.92 0.94
N GLU A 61 -5.33 -0.49 1.03
CA GLU A 61 -6.04 0.15 -0.09
C GLU A 61 -5.31 1.41 -0.58
N PHE A 62 -4.83 2.25 0.32
CA PHE A 62 -4.02 3.42 -0.04
C PHE A 62 -2.72 3.04 -0.76
N ILE A 63 -2.02 1.99 -0.29
CA ILE A 63 -0.80 1.48 -0.95
C ILE A 63 -1.14 0.98 -2.37
N GLU A 64 -2.20 0.17 -2.50
CA GLU A 64 -2.66 -0.37 -3.77
C GLU A 64 -2.99 0.76 -4.76
N GLU A 65 -3.80 1.74 -4.36
CA GLU A 65 -4.20 2.87 -5.21
C GLU A 65 -2.99 3.68 -5.67
N THR A 66 -2.08 4.00 -4.76
CA THR A 66 -0.88 4.81 -5.04
C THR A 66 0.05 4.10 -6.02
N VAL A 67 0.35 2.82 -5.77
CA VAL A 67 1.26 2.03 -6.60
C VAL A 67 0.65 1.77 -7.96
N PHE A 68 -0.58 1.24 -8.03
CA PHE A 68 -1.16 0.83 -9.32
C PHE A 68 -1.51 2.02 -10.21
N THR A 69 -1.94 3.15 -9.65
CA THR A 69 -2.17 4.37 -10.44
C THR A 69 -0.88 4.82 -11.12
N ARG A 70 0.27 4.74 -10.42
CA ARG A 70 1.55 5.11 -11.03
C ARG A 70 2.07 4.07 -12.01
N ILE A 71 1.89 2.77 -11.75
CA ILE A 71 2.21 1.70 -12.70
C ILE A 71 1.42 1.87 -14.01
N THR A 72 0.11 2.11 -13.93
CA THR A 72 -0.73 2.33 -15.12
C THR A 72 -0.20 3.48 -15.97
N ARG A 73 0.13 4.62 -15.34
CA ARG A 73 0.73 5.76 -16.06
C ARG A 73 2.07 5.42 -16.72
N ILE A 74 2.94 4.70 -16.01
CA ILE A 74 4.23 4.25 -16.58
C ILE A 74 3.98 3.35 -17.81
N ILE A 75 2.99 2.46 -17.77
CA ILE A 75 2.64 1.58 -18.89
C ILE A 75 2.08 2.38 -20.09
N GLU A 76 1.32 3.43 -19.84
CA GLU A 76 0.72 4.28 -20.88
C GLU A 76 1.71 5.26 -21.50
N GLU A 77 2.59 5.85 -20.70
CA GLU A 77 3.47 6.96 -21.09
C GLU A 77 4.84 6.51 -21.63
N GLU A 78 5.39 5.39 -21.13
CA GLU A 78 6.73 4.91 -21.50
C GLU A 78 6.67 3.83 -22.58
N PRO A 79 7.08 4.13 -23.84
CA PRO A 79 7.04 3.16 -24.93
C PRO A 79 8.11 2.07 -24.83
N GLU A 80 9.25 2.34 -24.22
CA GLU A 80 10.37 1.40 -24.16
C GLU A 80 10.21 0.42 -22.99
N VAL A 81 10.21 -0.87 -23.31
CA VAL A 81 9.93 -1.96 -22.36
C VAL A 81 10.94 -1.96 -21.20
N ALA A 82 12.24 -1.82 -21.51
CA ALA A 82 13.28 -1.80 -20.51
C ALA A 82 13.13 -0.59 -19.56
N ALA A 83 12.83 0.59 -20.11
CA ALA A 83 12.59 1.80 -19.32
C ALA A 83 11.34 1.66 -18.44
N ARG A 84 10.28 1.03 -18.96
CA ARG A 84 9.05 0.76 -18.21
C ARG A 84 9.29 -0.15 -17.00
N LEU A 85 10.01 -1.26 -17.20
CA LEU A 85 10.40 -2.17 -16.11
C LEU A 85 11.24 -1.46 -15.07
N GLN A 86 12.24 -0.69 -15.52
CA GLN A 86 13.09 0.11 -14.65
C GLN A 86 12.25 1.08 -13.80
N GLN A 87 11.35 1.85 -14.42
CA GLN A 87 10.49 2.80 -13.71
C GLN A 87 9.56 2.12 -12.71
N ILE A 88 8.99 0.95 -13.02
CA ILE A 88 8.16 0.19 -12.07
C ILE A 88 9.00 -0.28 -10.88
N ILE A 89 10.20 -0.81 -11.11
CA ILE A 89 11.09 -1.25 -10.01
C ILE A 89 11.48 -0.06 -9.12
N PHE A 90 11.91 1.05 -9.72
CA PHE A 90 12.25 2.27 -8.98
C PHE A 90 11.04 2.86 -8.22
N LEU A 91 9.84 2.74 -8.76
CA LEU A 91 8.61 3.12 -8.06
C LEU A 91 8.43 2.30 -6.78
N ILE A 92 8.55 0.97 -6.85
CA ILE A 92 8.36 0.11 -5.68
C ILE A 92 9.45 0.37 -4.62
N LEU A 93 10.71 0.44 -5.04
CA LEU A 93 11.83 0.72 -4.15
C LEU A 93 11.73 2.12 -3.52
N GLY A 94 11.44 3.14 -4.33
CA GLY A 94 11.27 4.51 -3.87
C GLY A 94 10.03 4.70 -3.00
N PHE A 95 8.97 3.92 -3.22
CA PHE A 95 7.81 3.90 -2.32
C PHE A 95 8.20 3.35 -0.95
N ALA A 96 8.93 2.24 -0.91
CA ALA A 96 9.37 1.62 0.34
C ALA A 96 10.32 2.55 1.13
N ASP A 97 11.27 3.18 0.44
CA ASP A 97 12.23 4.13 1.02
C ASP A 97 11.54 5.35 1.65
N LYS A 98 10.55 5.91 0.94
CA LYS A 98 9.81 7.11 1.42
C LYS A 98 8.73 6.81 2.45
N ASN A 99 8.31 5.55 2.58
CA ASN A 99 7.21 5.17 3.47
C ASN A 99 7.58 3.91 4.30
N PRO A 100 8.56 3.99 5.22
CA PRO A 100 9.07 2.81 5.92
C PRO A 100 7.99 2.03 6.70
N GLY A 101 7.04 2.73 7.32
CA GLY A 101 5.92 2.08 8.02
C GLY A 101 4.97 1.32 7.09
N MET A 102 4.73 1.83 5.88
CA MET A 102 3.94 1.13 4.86
C MET A 102 4.75 -0.02 4.23
N ALA A 103 6.06 0.17 4.04
CA ALA A 103 6.96 -0.88 3.57
C ALA A 103 6.97 -2.08 4.53
N ARG A 104 6.97 -1.81 5.83
CA ARG A 104 6.85 -2.85 6.86
C ARG A 104 5.51 -3.56 6.81
N LEU A 105 4.41 -2.83 6.61
CA LEU A 105 3.10 -3.45 6.38
C LEU A 105 3.11 -4.39 5.16
N MET A 106 3.81 -4.00 4.08
CA MET A 106 4.00 -4.87 2.92
C MET A 106 4.84 -6.11 3.23
N GLN A 107 5.77 -6.07 4.17
CA GLN A 107 6.51 -7.28 4.59
C GLN A 107 5.62 -8.26 5.37
N GLY A 108 4.59 -7.76 6.06
CA GLY A 108 3.54 -8.58 6.66
C GLY A 108 3.86 -9.12 8.07
N ASP A 109 5.03 -8.82 8.64
CA ASP A 109 5.41 -9.15 10.02
C ASP A 109 4.43 -8.52 11.04
N VAL A 110 4.01 -7.28 10.78
CA VAL A 110 3.04 -6.55 11.61
C VAL A 110 1.64 -7.14 11.60
N LEU A 111 1.36 -8.06 10.67
CA LEU A 111 0.09 -8.76 10.53
C LEU A 111 0.07 -10.12 11.25
N VAL A 112 1.12 -10.46 11.99
CA VAL A 112 1.11 -11.61 12.90
C VAL A 112 0.10 -11.33 14.02
N GLY A 113 -0.77 -12.30 14.32
CA GLY A 113 -1.89 -12.12 15.26
C GLY A 113 -3.11 -11.39 14.68
N GLU A 114 -2.99 -10.80 13.49
CA GLU A 114 -4.13 -10.22 12.77
C GLU A 114 -4.84 -11.26 11.88
N THR A 115 -5.99 -10.85 11.32
CA THR A 115 -6.81 -11.71 10.46
C THR A 115 -6.02 -12.23 9.25
N ALA A 116 -6.19 -13.51 8.91
CA ALA A 116 -5.53 -14.12 7.75
C ALA A 116 -5.82 -13.40 6.43
N ARG A 117 -6.98 -12.73 6.34
CA ARG A 117 -7.38 -11.93 5.18
C ARG A 117 -6.43 -10.78 4.87
N LEU A 118 -5.86 -10.13 5.89
CA LEU A 118 -4.91 -9.03 5.69
C LEU A 118 -3.61 -9.52 5.04
N ARG A 119 -3.08 -10.65 5.51
CA ARG A 119 -1.91 -11.29 4.90
C ARG A 119 -2.19 -11.71 3.45
N ALA A 120 -3.37 -12.26 3.18
CA ALA A 120 -3.79 -12.60 1.83
C ALA A 120 -3.87 -11.38 0.90
N ARG A 121 -4.33 -10.22 1.39
CA ARG A 121 -4.33 -8.97 0.59
C ARG A 121 -2.93 -8.49 0.24
N ILE A 122 -1.99 -8.56 1.18
CA ILE A 122 -0.59 -8.23 0.89
C ILE A 122 0.01 -9.17 -0.15
N ALA A 123 -0.26 -10.48 -0.05
CA ALA A 123 0.16 -11.44 -1.07
C ALA A 123 -0.42 -11.10 -2.45
N GLN A 124 -1.73 -10.78 -2.51
CA GLN A 124 -2.40 -10.36 -3.75
C GLN A 124 -1.81 -9.06 -4.34
N LEU A 125 -1.38 -8.11 -3.50
CA LEU A 125 -0.69 -6.90 -3.94
C LEU A 125 0.59 -7.27 -4.71
N PHE A 126 1.42 -8.15 -4.17
CA PHE A 126 2.65 -8.60 -4.85
C PHE A 126 2.37 -9.43 -6.10
N GLU A 127 1.41 -10.35 -6.06
CA GLU A 127 0.99 -11.13 -7.23
C GLU A 127 0.52 -10.23 -8.38
N ARG A 128 -0.20 -9.15 -8.05
CA ARG A 128 -0.63 -8.15 -9.04
C ARG A 128 0.55 -7.35 -9.60
N ILE A 129 1.52 -6.95 -8.77
CA ILE A 129 2.76 -6.29 -9.23
C ILE A 129 3.54 -7.23 -10.17
N GLU A 130 3.72 -8.48 -9.78
CA GLU A 130 4.38 -9.51 -10.60
C GLU A 130 3.65 -9.70 -11.94
N THR A 131 2.31 -9.75 -11.91
CA THR A 131 1.49 -9.86 -13.12
C THR A 131 1.71 -8.68 -14.06
N GLN A 132 1.79 -7.45 -13.55
CA GLN A 132 2.09 -6.27 -14.36
C GLN A 132 3.48 -6.36 -15.01
N LEU A 133 4.51 -6.77 -14.26
CA LEU A 133 5.86 -6.95 -14.80
C LEU A 133 5.89 -8.02 -15.89
N ARG A 134 5.21 -9.16 -15.69
CA ARG A 134 5.09 -10.23 -16.70
C ARG A 134 4.33 -9.77 -17.94
N GLN A 135 3.31 -8.93 -17.80
CA GLN A 135 2.58 -8.36 -18.95
C GLN A 135 3.49 -7.45 -19.79
N VAL A 136 4.24 -6.56 -19.14
CA VAL A 136 5.21 -5.69 -19.83
C VAL A 136 6.23 -6.49 -20.64
N LEU A 137 6.74 -7.59 -20.08
CA LEU A 137 7.67 -8.48 -20.79
C LEU A 137 7.03 -9.19 -21.98
N ARG A 138 5.82 -9.75 -21.83
CA ARG A 138 5.12 -10.46 -22.91
C ARG A 138 4.76 -9.55 -24.09
N ASP A 139 4.33 -8.33 -23.81
CA ASP A 139 4.03 -7.34 -24.86
C ASP A 139 5.26 -7.04 -25.72
N SER A 140 6.46 -7.11 -25.13
CA SER A 140 7.73 -6.94 -25.84
C SER A 140 8.06 -8.11 -26.77
N GLU A 141 7.84 -9.34 -26.32
CA GLU A 141 8.09 -10.55 -27.11
C GLU A 141 7.15 -10.60 -28.32
N LEU A 142 5.87 -10.28 -28.11
CA LEU A 142 4.88 -10.17 -29.19
C LEU A 142 5.26 -9.09 -30.21
N ARG A 143 5.65 -7.89 -29.75
CA ARG A 143 6.08 -6.80 -30.66
C ARG A 143 7.37 -7.14 -31.41
N ASN A 144 8.31 -7.85 -30.78
CA ASN A 144 9.55 -8.28 -31.42
C ASN A 144 9.29 -9.41 -32.44
N ALA A 145 8.40 -10.36 -32.12
CA ALA A 145 8.01 -11.42 -33.04
C ALA A 145 7.30 -10.90 -34.29
N LEU A 146 6.49 -9.84 -34.16
CA LEU A 146 5.83 -9.17 -35.29
C LEU A 146 6.77 -8.27 -36.11
N ARG A 147 7.98 -7.99 -35.63
CA ARG A 147 9.01 -7.16 -36.32
C ARG A 147 10.06 -7.99 -37.04
N GLN A 148 10.06 -9.32 -36.93
CA GLN A 148 10.96 -10.19 -37.69
C GLN A 148 10.26 -10.63 -38.99
N PRO A 149 10.86 -10.41 -40.17
CA PRO A 149 10.33 -10.85 -41.47
C PRO A 149 10.42 -12.36 -41.68
#